data_AF-A0A0C9UE95-F1
#
_entry.id   AF-A0A0C9UE95-F1
#
_cell.length_a   1.000
_cell.length_b   1.000
_cell.length_c   1.000
_cell.angle_alpha   90.00
_cell.angle_beta   90.00
_cell.angle_gamma   90.00
#
_symmetry.space_group_name_H-M   'P 1'
#
loop_
_entity.id
_entity.type
_entity.pdbx_description
1 polymer ?
#
loop_
_entity_poly.entity_id
_entity_poly.type
_entity_poly.pdbx_seq_one_letter_code
_entity_poly.pdbx_strand_id
1 'polypeptide(L)' 'LPTELQEEIISMVDSPADLLHLALTCRRVHDLVIPYHLEYRELYGDTIPSSLWPCIAAQPNLARRFR' A
#
# COMPACT_ATOMS: atom_id res chain seq x y z
N LEU A 1 16.62 0.49 9.67
CA LEU A 1 15.39 1.12 10.23
C LEU A 1 14.38 0.00 10.50
N PRO A 2 13.61 0.03 11.60
CA PRO A 2 12.47 -0.88 11.80
C PRO A 2 11.51 -0.85 10.60
N THR A 3 10.83 -1.96 10.33
CA THR A 3 9.92 -2.07 9.18
C THR A 3 8.75 -1.11 9.30
N GLU A 4 8.25 -0.92 10.52
CA GLU A 4 7.11 -0.06 10.85
C GLU A 4 7.40 1.39 10.48
N LEU A 5 8.60 1.88 10.80
CA LEU A 5 9.03 3.23 10.46
C LEU A 5 9.30 3.38 8.95
N GLN A 6 9.78 2.32 8.28
CA GLN A 6 9.91 2.34 6.81
C GLN A 6 8.54 2.45 6.14
N GLU A 7 7.57 1.66 6.59
CA GLU A 7 6.18 1.72 6.08
C GLU A 7 5.56 3.08 6.32
N GLU A 8 5.78 3.69 7.50
CA GLU A 8 5.27 5.01 7.82
C GLU A 8 5.85 6.09 6.87
N ILE A 9 7.17 6.08 6.64
CA ILE A 9 7.82 6.99 5.69
C ILE A 9 7.29 6.80 4.26
N ILE A 10 7.22 5.54 3.79
CA ILE A 10 6.71 5.23 2.44
C ILE A 10 5.25 5.68 2.31
N SER A 11 4.46 5.54 3.38
CA SER A 11 3.07 6.00 3.38
C SER A 11 2.94 7.50 3.20
N MET A 12 3.97 8.32 3.43
CA MET A 12 3.93 9.77 3.22
C MET A 12 4.17 10.19 1.77
N VAL A 13 4.56 9.27 0.88
CA VAL A 13 4.78 9.57 -0.55
C VAL A 13 3.46 9.38 -1.29
N ASP A 14 2.80 10.45 -1.72
CA ASP A 14 1.48 10.36 -2.34
C ASP A 14 1.54 10.06 -3.85
N SER A 15 2.57 10.55 -4.54
CA SER A 15 2.75 10.34 -5.98
C SER A 15 3.02 8.85 -6.31
N PRO A 16 2.19 8.20 -7.14
CA PRO A 16 2.44 6.82 -7.58
C PRO A 16 3.74 6.69 -8.38
N ALA A 17 4.11 7.74 -9.13
CA ALA A 17 5.37 7.76 -9.87
C ALA A 17 6.58 7.78 -8.93
N ASP A 18 6.53 8.58 -7.86
CA ASP A 18 7.62 8.64 -6.89
C ASP A 18 7.72 7.34 -6.08
N LEU A 19 6.59 6.72 -5.74
CA LEU A 19 6.56 5.39 -5.13
C LEU A 19 7.19 4.34 -6.04
N LEU A 20 6.89 4.36 -7.34
CA LEU A 20 7.51 3.45 -8.29
C LEU A 20 9.02 3.68 -8.39
N HIS A 21 9.47 4.94 -8.50
CA HIS A 21 10.90 5.26 -8.48
C HIS A 21 11.58 4.78 -7.20
N LEU A 22 10.91 4.94 -6.05
CA LEU A 22 11.38 4.48 -4.75
C LEU A 22 11.50 2.94 -4.70
N ALA A 23 10.48 2.22 -5.21
CA ALA A 23 10.48 0.76 -5.31
C ALA A 23 11.65 0.20 -6.14
N LEU A 24 12.07 0.94 -7.17
CA LEU A 24 13.15 0.54 -8.07
C LEU A 24 14.56 0.74 -7.48
N THR A 25 14.69 1.38 -6.31
CA THR A 25 16.01 1.65 -5.70
C THR A 25 16.66 0.40 -5.11
N CYS A 26 15.91 -0.45 -4.41
CA CYS A 26 16.41 -1.69 -3.86
C CYS A 26 15.28 -2.69 -3.54
N ARG A 27 15.65 -3.98 -3.43
CA ARG A 27 14.70 -5.07 -3.17
C ARG A 27 13.90 -4.89 -1.88
N ARG A 28 14.52 -4.35 -0.82
CA ARG A 28 13.84 -4.15 0.46
C ARG A 28 12.67 -3.16 0.36
N VAL A 29 12.84 -2.12 -0.45
CA VAL A 29 11.84 -1.07 -0.67
C VAL A 29 10.81 -1.53 -1.70
N HIS A 30 11.24 -2.23 -2.76
CA HIS A 30 10.36 -2.94 -3.68
C HIS A 30 9.32 -3.77 -2.93
N ASP A 31 9.76 -4.61 -1.98
CA ASP A 31 8.88 -5.53 -1.23
C ASP A 31 7.93 -4.81 -0.26
N LEU A 32 8.20 -3.54 0.09
CA LEU A 32 7.25 -2.71 0.85
C LEU A 32 6.25 -2.02 -0.07
N VAL A 33 6.73 -1.45 -1.18
CA VAL A 33 5.92 -0.62 -2.06
C VAL A 33 4.97 -1.46 -2.92
N ILE A 34 5.46 -2.56 -3.48
CA ILE A 34 4.71 -3.39 -4.44
C ILE A 34 4.32 -4.71 -3.76
N PRO A 35 3.03 -5.07 -3.73
CA PRO A 35 1.86 -4.35 -4.28
C PRO A 35 1.27 -3.28 -3.33
N TYR A 36 1.76 -3.19 -2.09
CA TYR A 36 0.97 -2.63 -1.00
C TYR A 36 0.73 -1.12 -1.01
N HIS A 37 1.71 -0.32 -1.41
CA HIS A 37 1.57 1.14 -1.51
C HIS A 37 1.28 1.62 -2.93
N LEU A 38 1.41 0.74 -3.94
CA LEU A 38 1.13 1.08 -5.33
C LEU A 38 -0.25 0.58 -5.79
N GLU A 39 -0.56 -0.70 -5.57
CA GLU A 39 -1.78 -1.35 -6.08
C GLU A 39 -2.90 -1.42 -5.04
N TYR A 40 -2.57 -1.59 -3.77
CA TYR A 40 -3.55 -1.80 -2.69
C TYR A 40 -3.77 -0.59 -1.79
N ARG A 41 -3.27 0.58 -2.18
CA ARG A 41 -3.41 1.79 -1.38
C ARG A 41 -4.78 2.45 -1.52
N GLU A 42 -5.38 2.34 -2.71
CA GLU A 42 -6.66 2.97 -3.04
C GLU A 42 -7.57 1.93 -3.71
N LEU A 43 -8.86 1.97 -3.36
CA LEU A 43 -9.88 1.17 -4.03
C LEU A 43 -10.51 2.00 -5.14
N TYR A 44 -10.22 1.66 -6.40
CA TYR A 44 -10.87 2.27 -7.55
C TYR A 44 -12.04 1.42 -8.04
N GLY A 45 -13.17 2.08 -8.32
CA GLY A 45 -14.31 1.47 -9.00
C GLY A 45 -15.60 2.23 -8.77
N ASP A 46 -16.44 2.35 -9.81
CA ASP A 46 -17.74 3.01 -9.75
C ASP A 46 -18.70 2.33 -8.75
N THR A 47 -18.46 1.06 -8.43
CA THR A 47 -19.24 0.30 -7.46
C THR A 47 -18.33 -0.71 -6.75
N ILE A 48 -17.89 -0.39 -5.53
CA ILE A 48 -17.18 -1.35 -4.68
C ILE A 48 -18.23 -2.28 -4.05
N PRO A 49 -18.18 -3.60 -4.31
CA PRO A 49 -19.17 -4.51 -3.78
C PRO A 49 -19.06 -4.58 -2.25
N SER A 50 -20.20 -4.46 -1.55
CA SER A 50 -20.25 -4.47 -0.09
C SER A 50 -19.68 -5.74 0.53
N SER A 51 -19.65 -6.83 -0.25
CA SER A 51 -19.04 -8.11 0.13
C SER A 51 -17.52 -8.10 0.19
N LEU A 52 -16.85 -7.03 -0.29
CA LEU A 52 -15.39 -6.87 -0.21
C LEU A 52 -14.93 -6.43 1.19
N TRP A 53 -15.76 -5.67 1.90
CA TRP A 53 -15.40 -5.12 3.22
C TRP A 53 -15.05 -6.20 4.26
N PRO A 54 -15.79 -7.33 4.37
CA PRO A 54 -15.41 -8.42 5.26
C PRO A 54 -14.05 -9.05 4.89
N CYS A 55 -13.72 -9.14 3.60
CA CYS A 55 -12.44 -9.68 3.15
C CYS A 55 -11.28 -8.75 3.51
N ILE A 56 -11.45 -7.43 3.36
CA ILE A 56 -10.45 -6.43 3.76
C ILE A 56 -10.30 -6.41 5.29
N ALA A 57 -11.41 -6.44 6.04
CA ALA A 57 -11.40 -6.47 7.49
C ALA A 57 -10.73 -7.74 8.05
N ALA A 58 -10.82 -8.86 7.34
CA ALA A 58 -10.12 -10.09 7.69
C ALA A 58 -8.59 -10.01 7.50
N GLN A 59 -8.08 -8.98 6.82
CA GLN A 59 -6.65 -8.76 6.59
C GLN A 59 -6.20 -7.40 7.14
N PRO A 60 -5.94 -7.29 8.47
CA PRO A 60 -5.59 -6.02 9.11
C PRO A 60 -4.36 -5.32 8.51
N ASN A 61 -3.39 -6.12 8.05
CA ASN A 61 -2.16 -5.60 7.42
C ASN A 61 -2.44 -4.91 6.08
N LEU A 62 -3.46 -5.36 5.36
CA LEU A 62 -3.93 -4.71 4.13
C LEU A 62 -4.78 -3.49 4.47
N ALA A 63 -5.72 -3.67 5.40
CA ALA A 63 -6.62 -2.62 5.87
C ALA A 63 -5.88 -1.36 6.33
N ARG A 64 -4.76 -1.53 7.06
CA ARG A 64 -3.92 -0.42 7.58
C ARG A 64 -3.27 0.43 6.48
N ARG A 65 -3.14 -0.10 5.27
CA ARG A 65 -2.40 0.53 4.17
C ARG A 65 -3.31 1.30 3.21
N PHE A 66 -4.63 1.19 3.36
CA PHE A 66 -5.60 2.02 2.64
C PHE A 66 -5.58 3.48 3.11
N ARG A 67 -5.85 4.39 2.18
CA ARG A 67 -6.14 5.80 2.43
C ARG A 67 -7.42 6.25 1.76
#